data_AF-A0A2A3G0E4-F1
#
_entry.id   AF-A0A2A3G0E4-F1
#
_cell.length_a   1.000
_cell.length_b   1.000
_cell.length_c   1.000
_cell.angle_alpha   90.00
_cell.angle_beta   90.00
_cell.angle_gamma   90.00
#
_symmetry.space_group_name_H-M   'P 1'
#
loop_
_entity.id
_entity.type
_entity.pdbx_description
1 polymer ?
#
loop_
_entity_poly.entity_id
_entity_poly.type
_entity_poly.pdbx_seq_one_letter_code
_entity_poly.pdbx_strand_id
1 'polypeptide(L)'
;MTASGKRRHLSVVPDVPVIVRPSERPGRRDVASFHLRIELDDVSPAIWRQFVVPSNLRLNELHPIVQTVMGWQDSHLHSWVGGEPPASERYEMRESIEEGFADEDDELCEDAVRLDQVLAEPGELLSYQYDFGDGWDHTIVLERIEADGPAPTVTCLAGARACPPEDCGGPGGYADLLTVLATPSHPGHHDAGAWVGPGFAPESFGVDAVNRNLRIEVVIRDHWPVTDSKFADLLRRIPHQAAPHVFSLLEHAQLTTRKGDFPAAQEAATLHLRWLLQRIGSDGITLTQAGYLPPAVVAEMRQALPGFDDWPATSNRETDQRPVHLLREYAKTLGLVRKYKGKLVRTNLGTAMADNATQMWRHLLDRLPLGTEQIEREAGYLVLLTLAAGTSSDERRDAIAEGLAALGWQTSDGTIVGREEVFWTARPTISFLELIGAMVEGYVQRDQPMDPEWGRLLAQMVLSM
;
A
#
# COMPACT_ATOMS: atom_id res chain seq x y z
N MET A 1 -18.22 63.36 -59.78
CA MET A 1 -17.79 63.63 -58.39
C MET A 1 -16.60 62.75 -58.08
N THR A 2 -15.52 63.42 -57.69
CA THR A 2 -14.23 62.88 -57.26
C THR A 2 -14.34 62.09 -55.96
N ALA A 3 -13.81 60.88 -55.95
CA ALA A 3 -13.23 60.26 -54.75
C ALA A 3 -12.06 59.35 -55.17
N SER A 4 -10.95 60.00 -55.52
CA SER A 4 -9.62 59.37 -55.58
C SER A 4 -9.17 59.14 -54.13
N GLY A 5 -9.25 57.89 -53.67
CA GLY A 5 -8.70 57.44 -52.39
C GLY A 5 -7.64 56.36 -52.58
N LYS A 6 -6.45 56.72 -53.09
CA LYS A 6 -5.25 55.89 -52.93
C LYS A 6 -4.85 55.92 -51.45
N ARG A 7 -5.33 54.97 -50.63
CA ARG A 7 -4.72 54.71 -49.31
C ARG A 7 -3.37 54.05 -49.56
N ARG A 8 -2.30 54.84 -49.51
CA ARG A 8 -0.94 54.47 -49.94
C ARG A 8 -0.16 53.67 -48.88
N HIS A 9 -0.83 53.00 -47.93
CA HIS A 9 -0.17 52.42 -46.75
C HIS A 9 -0.78 51.09 -46.28
N LEU A 10 -1.69 50.48 -47.03
CA LEU A 10 -2.32 49.21 -46.64
C LEU A 10 -1.96 48.14 -47.67
N SER A 11 -0.99 47.29 -47.31
CA SER A 11 -0.67 46.04 -48.00
C SER A 11 -1.45 44.90 -47.35
N VAL A 12 -1.96 43.97 -48.17
CA VAL A 12 -2.46 42.68 -47.68
C VAL A 12 -1.27 41.97 -47.03
N VAL A 13 -1.33 41.75 -45.72
CA VAL A 13 -0.38 40.89 -45.01
C VAL A 13 -0.61 39.47 -45.57
N PRO A 14 0.44 38.72 -45.94
CA PRO A 14 0.27 37.30 -46.27
C PRO A 14 -0.50 36.62 -45.13
N ASP A 15 -1.32 35.60 -45.45
CA ASP A 15 -2.01 34.80 -44.42
C ASP A 15 -1.01 34.48 -43.31
N VAL A 16 -1.27 35.03 -42.11
CA VAL A 16 -0.53 34.64 -40.92
C VAL A 16 -0.78 33.15 -40.79
N PRO A 17 0.26 32.29 -40.78
CA PRO A 17 0.03 30.86 -40.63
C PRO A 17 -0.78 30.66 -39.35
N VAL A 18 -1.89 29.95 -39.47
CA VAL A 18 -2.71 29.57 -38.31
C VAL A 18 -1.83 28.68 -37.45
N ILE A 19 -1.33 29.23 -36.35
CA ILE A 19 -0.59 28.48 -35.33
C ILE A 19 -1.64 27.64 -34.61
N VAL A 20 -1.66 26.34 -34.88
CA VAL A 20 -2.52 25.40 -34.17
C VAL A 20 -1.77 24.97 -32.92
N ARG A 21 -2.28 25.36 -31.76
CA ARG A 21 -1.70 24.97 -30.48
C ARG A 21 -2.06 23.52 -30.15
N PRO A 22 -1.21 22.76 -29.44
CA PRO A 22 -1.52 21.37 -29.12
C PRO A 22 -2.86 21.20 -28.38
N SER A 23 -3.19 22.08 -27.42
CA SER A 23 -4.45 22.06 -26.68
C SER A 23 -5.71 22.22 -27.55
N GLU A 24 -5.57 22.88 -28.72
CA GLU A 24 -6.65 23.12 -29.68
C GLU A 24 -6.86 21.94 -30.64
N ARG A 25 -5.92 20.98 -30.70
CA ARG A 25 -6.05 19.82 -31.57
C ARG A 25 -7.21 18.94 -31.09
N PRO A 26 -8.02 18.38 -32.00
CA PRO A 26 -9.00 17.38 -31.60
C PRO A 26 -8.25 16.11 -31.19
N GLY A 27 -8.52 15.62 -29.98
CA GLY A 27 -8.01 14.31 -29.57
C GLY A 27 -8.56 13.19 -30.47
N ARG A 28 -7.92 12.03 -30.43
CA ARG A 28 -8.33 10.87 -31.24
C ARG A 28 -9.73 10.40 -30.81
N ARG A 29 -10.49 9.90 -31.78
CA ARG A 29 -11.83 9.32 -31.56
C ARG A 29 -11.75 7.96 -30.87
N ASP A 30 -10.83 7.13 -31.36
CA ASP A 30 -10.58 5.80 -30.81
C ASP A 30 -9.29 5.82 -29.98
N VAL A 31 -9.32 5.13 -28.85
CA VAL A 31 -8.18 5.02 -27.95
C VAL A 31 -7.12 4.12 -28.59
N ALA A 32 -5.91 4.65 -28.77
CA ALA A 32 -4.76 3.92 -29.29
C ALA A 32 -3.72 3.65 -28.19
N SER A 33 -2.82 2.70 -28.42
CA SER A 33 -1.62 2.51 -27.60
C SER A 33 -0.54 3.49 -28.06
N PHE A 34 -0.10 4.38 -27.18
CA PHE A 34 1.05 5.25 -27.40
C PHE A 34 2.29 4.60 -26.81
N HIS A 35 3.30 4.36 -27.65
CA HIS A 35 4.62 3.92 -27.22
C HIS A 35 5.46 5.18 -27.02
N LEU A 36 5.78 5.45 -25.75
CA LEU A 36 6.53 6.61 -25.34
C LEU A 36 7.94 6.21 -24.92
N ARG A 37 8.91 7.08 -25.21
CA ARG A 37 10.23 7.06 -24.59
C ARG A 37 10.40 8.31 -23.75
N ILE A 38 10.72 8.15 -22.48
CA ILE A 38 11.14 9.24 -21.60
C ILE A 38 12.65 9.13 -21.36
N GLU A 39 13.35 10.26 -21.39
CA GLU A 39 14.77 10.39 -21.06
C GLU A 39 14.94 11.55 -20.08
N LEU A 40 15.79 11.34 -19.06
CA LEU A 40 16.18 12.39 -18.13
C LEU A 40 17.28 13.24 -18.76
N ASP A 41 17.04 14.54 -18.85
CA ASP A 41 17.95 15.47 -19.49
C ASP A 41 19.15 15.79 -18.56
N ASP A 42 20.24 16.29 -19.15
CA ASP A 42 21.48 16.70 -18.45
C ASP A 42 22.16 15.65 -17.54
N VAL A 43 21.79 14.37 -17.66
CA VAL A 43 22.44 13.25 -16.96
C VAL A 43 23.12 12.31 -17.96
N SER A 44 24.37 11.94 -17.66
CA SER A 44 25.16 11.02 -18.49
C SER A 44 25.83 9.93 -17.65
N PRO A 45 25.81 8.65 -18.07
CA PRO A 45 25.06 8.09 -19.21
C PRO A 45 23.53 8.28 -19.15
N ALA A 46 22.84 8.17 -20.29
CA ALA A 46 21.40 8.41 -20.34
C ALA A 46 20.60 7.50 -19.40
N ILE A 47 19.64 8.09 -18.67
CA ILE A 47 18.63 7.38 -17.88
C ILE A 47 17.31 7.50 -18.64
N TRP A 48 16.70 6.37 -18.99
CA TRP A 48 15.52 6.38 -19.87
C TRP A 48 14.57 5.21 -19.62
N ARG A 49 13.32 5.35 -20.05
CA ARG A 49 12.30 4.30 -20.06
C ARG A 49 11.54 4.30 -21.39
N GLN A 50 11.13 3.12 -21.84
CA GLN A 50 10.14 2.93 -22.89
C GLN A 50 8.90 2.28 -22.29
N PHE A 51 7.73 2.82 -22.57
CA PHE A 51 6.49 2.38 -21.96
C PHE A 51 5.28 2.67 -22.85
N VAL A 52 4.20 1.93 -22.62
CA VAL A 52 2.94 2.04 -23.35
C VAL A 52 1.89 2.66 -22.45
N VAL A 53 1.10 3.58 -22.99
CA VAL A 53 -0.05 4.16 -22.31
C VAL A 53 -1.26 4.30 -23.25
N PRO A 54 -2.49 4.38 -22.72
CA PRO A 54 -3.65 4.83 -23.48
C PRO A 54 -3.44 6.25 -24.03
N SER A 55 -3.75 6.47 -25.32
CA SER A 55 -3.62 7.79 -25.95
C SER A 55 -4.53 8.85 -25.33
N ASN A 56 -5.58 8.42 -24.61
CA ASN A 56 -6.60 9.30 -24.07
C ASN A 56 -6.37 9.78 -22.64
N LEU A 57 -5.25 9.41 -22.02
CA LEU A 57 -4.87 9.96 -20.73
C LEU A 57 -4.81 11.48 -20.80
N ARG A 58 -5.23 12.12 -19.72
CA ARG A 58 -4.90 13.52 -19.43
C ARG A 58 -3.47 13.62 -18.91
N LEU A 59 -2.88 14.81 -18.97
CA LEU A 59 -1.49 14.99 -18.50
C LEU A 59 -1.35 14.72 -16.99
N ASN A 60 -2.35 15.09 -16.18
CA ASN A 60 -2.40 14.75 -14.76
C ASN A 60 -2.51 13.23 -14.49
N GLU A 61 -3.10 12.46 -15.42
CA GLU A 61 -3.17 11.00 -15.34
C GLU A 61 -1.87 10.33 -15.82
N LEU A 62 -1.10 11.02 -16.67
CA LEU A 62 0.22 10.58 -17.12
C LEU A 62 1.29 10.80 -16.05
N HIS A 63 1.19 11.86 -15.25
CA HIS A 63 2.12 12.18 -14.16
C HIS A 63 2.45 10.99 -13.24
N PRO A 64 1.49 10.33 -12.56
CA PRO A 64 1.80 9.21 -11.66
C PRO A 64 2.41 8.00 -12.39
N ILE A 65 2.13 7.84 -13.69
CA ILE A 65 2.77 6.81 -14.52
C ILE A 65 4.24 7.17 -14.74
N VAL A 66 4.54 8.43 -15.06
CA VAL A 66 5.91 8.93 -15.24
C VAL A 66 6.71 8.76 -13.95
N GLN A 67 6.15 9.19 -12.81
CA GLN A 67 6.74 9.01 -11.48
C GLN A 67 7.07 7.54 -11.23
N THR A 68 6.12 6.62 -11.51
CA THR A 68 6.33 5.18 -11.31
C THR A 68 7.40 4.59 -12.24
N VAL A 69 7.43 4.94 -13.53
CA VAL A 69 8.42 4.37 -14.46
C VAL A 69 9.82 4.93 -14.20
N MET A 70 9.94 6.17 -13.75
CA MET A 70 11.22 6.76 -13.36
C MET A 70 11.67 6.26 -11.99
N GLY A 71 10.75 5.92 -11.09
CA GLY A 71 11.03 5.41 -9.74
C GLY A 71 11.13 6.53 -8.71
N TRP A 72 10.30 7.56 -8.88
CA TRP A 72 10.16 8.70 -7.98
C TRP A 72 8.91 8.62 -7.12
N GLN A 73 8.79 9.53 -6.16
CA GLN A 73 7.86 9.45 -5.04
C GLN A 73 6.76 10.51 -5.07
N ASP A 74 6.72 11.35 -6.10
CA ASP A 74 5.72 12.42 -6.25
C ASP A 74 5.73 13.38 -5.05
N SER A 75 6.94 13.78 -4.62
CA SER A 75 7.18 14.64 -3.44
C SER A 75 7.21 16.13 -3.77
N HIS A 76 7.30 16.48 -5.06
CA HIS A 76 7.52 17.84 -5.53
C HIS A 76 6.57 18.22 -6.66
N LEU A 77 6.51 19.54 -6.93
CA LEU A 77 5.71 20.12 -8.00
C LEU A 77 6.25 19.72 -9.39
N HIS A 78 5.36 19.61 -10.38
CA HIS A 78 5.72 19.35 -11.78
C HIS A 78 4.97 20.25 -12.77
N SER A 79 5.44 20.28 -14.01
CA SER A 79 4.77 20.95 -15.14
C SER A 79 5.12 20.29 -16.46
N TRP A 80 4.36 20.62 -17.50
CA TRP A 80 4.57 20.10 -18.85
C TRP A 80 4.75 21.21 -19.87
N VAL A 81 5.52 20.96 -20.93
CA VAL A 81 5.55 21.83 -22.11
C VAL A 81 5.38 21.00 -23.37
N GLY A 82 4.35 21.31 -24.16
CA GLY A 82 4.04 20.60 -25.40
C GLY A 82 4.10 21.52 -26.62
N GLY A 83 4.46 20.96 -27.77
CA GLY A 83 4.61 21.70 -29.03
C GLY A 83 5.92 22.47 -29.13
N GLU A 84 6.22 22.99 -30.32
CA GLU A 84 7.43 23.77 -30.58
C GLU A 84 7.10 25.27 -30.73
N PRO A 85 8.01 26.19 -30.34
CA PRO A 85 7.84 27.61 -30.57
C PRO A 85 7.53 27.92 -32.06
N PRO A 86 6.59 28.83 -32.36
CA PRO A 86 5.84 29.71 -31.44
C PRO A 86 4.54 29.10 -30.90
N ALA A 87 4.27 27.81 -31.14
CA ALA A 87 3.04 27.11 -30.77
C ALA A 87 3.11 26.40 -29.41
N SER A 88 4.27 26.44 -28.74
CA SER A 88 4.49 25.76 -27.46
C SER A 88 3.52 26.26 -26.39
N GLU A 89 3.03 25.34 -25.58
CA GLU A 89 2.13 25.59 -24.46
C GLU A 89 2.66 24.92 -23.21
N ARG A 90 2.57 25.62 -22.09
CA ARG A 90 2.87 25.10 -20.76
C ARG A 90 1.57 24.62 -20.11
N TYR A 91 1.61 23.49 -19.41
CA TYR A 91 0.48 22.93 -18.71
C TYR A 91 0.84 22.75 -17.23
N GLU A 92 0.04 23.36 -16.37
CA GLU A 92 0.29 23.48 -14.94
C GLU A 92 -0.69 22.63 -14.12
N MET A 93 -0.24 22.22 -12.93
CA MET A 93 -1.09 21.58 -11.94
C MET A 93 -2.26 22.48 -11.53
N ARG A 94 -3.40 21.87 -11.23
CA ARG A 94 -4.57 22.57 -10.73
C ARG A 94 -4.25 23.37 -9.48
N GLU A 95 -3.53 22.75 -8.55
CA GLU A 95 -3.11 23.31 -7.28
C GLU A 95 -2.20 24.52 -7.48
N SER A 96 -1.22 24.45 -8.39
CA SER A 96 -0.36 25.59 -8.74
C SER A 96 -1.15 26.78 -9.27
N ILE A 97 -2.16 26.54 -10.11
CA ILE A 97 -3.04 27.59 -10.65
C ILE A 97 -3.91 28.18 -9.54
N GLU A 98 -4.57 27.34 -8.74
CA GLU A 98 -5.49 27.77 -7.69
C GLU A 98 -4.79 28.52 -6.54
N GLU A 99 -3.53 28.18 -6.25
CA GLU A 99 -2.71 28.86 -5.24
C GLU A 99 -1.94 30.08 -5.80
N GLY A 100 -2.03 30.34 -7.12
CA GLY A 100 -1.40 31.49 -7.77
C GLY A 100 0.12 31.38 -7.93
N PHE A 101 0.63 30.14 -7.99
CA PHE A 101 2.04 29.85 -8.33
C PHE A 101 2.28 29.75 -9.84
N ALA A 102 1.24 29.54 -10.64
CA ALA A 102 1.32 29.60 -12.10
C ALA A 102 1.39 31.05 -12.59
N ASP A 103 2.15 31.30 -13.66
CA ASP A 103 2.22 32.62 -14.30
C ASP A 103 0.86 32.99 -14.93
N GLU A 104 0.50 34.29 -14.92
CA GLU A 104 -0.81 34.79 -15.41
C GLU A 104 -1.09 34.46 -16.90
N ASP A 105 -0.03 34.16 -17.68
CA ASP A 105 -0.12 33.78 -19.09
C ASP A 105 -0.23 32.24 -19.30
N ASP A 106 -0.10 31.43 -18.23
CA ASP A 106 0.01 29.96 -18.24
C ASP A 106 -1.18 29.27 -17.51
N GLU A 107 -2.42 29.65 -17.82
CA GLU A 107 -3.64 29.11 -17.17
C GLU A 107 -4.09 27.72 -17.67
N LEU A 108 -3.29 27.02 -18.48
CA LEU A 108 -3.70 25.72 -19.02
C LEU A 108 -3.49 24.62 -17.97
N CYS A 109 -4.59 24.10 -17.43
CA CYS A 109 -4.53 23.02 -16.46
C CYS A 109 -4.24 21.67 -17.14
N GLU A 110 -3.30 20.90 -16.58
CA GLU A 110 -2.95 19.56 -17.08
C GLU A 110 -4.12 18.56 -17.06
N ASP A 111 -5.11 18.77 -16.19
CA ASP A 111 -6.32 17.95 -16.12
C ASP A 111 -7.35 18.30 -17.20
N ALA A 112 -7.12 19.34 -18.00
CA ALA A 112 -8.00 19.74 -19.10
C ALA A 112 -7.56 19.17 -20.46
N VAL A 113 -6.30 18.74 -20.59
CA VAL A 113 -5.66 18.41 -21.87
C VAL A 113 -5.28 16.94 -21.96
N ARG A 114 -5.61 16.30 -23.08
CA ARG A 114 -5.26 14.90 -23.35
C ARG A 114 -3.90 14.76 -24.02
N LEU A 115 -3.21 13.67 -23.71
CA LEU A 115 -1.93 13.28 -24.28
C LEU A 115 -1.97 13.25 -25.81
N ASP A 116 -3.05 12.77 -26.43
CA ASP A 116 -3.18 12.72 -27.89
C ASP A 116 -3.60 14.03 -28.57
N GLN A 117 -3.83 15.08 -27.78
CA GLN A 117 -3.85 16.46 -28.29
C GLN A 117 -2.43 17.01 -28.33
N VAL A 118 -1.62 16.69 -27.31
CA VAL A 118 -0.24 17.15 -27.20
C VAL A 118 0.69 16.41 -28.18
N LEU A 119 0.58 15.09 -28.26
CA LEU A 119 1.36 14.20 -29.10
C LEU A 119 0.44 13.53 -30.14
N ALA A 120 0.35 14.11 -31.33
CA ALA A 120 -0.50 13.66 -32.41
C ALA A 120 0.20 12.66 -33.35
N GLU A 121 1.51 12.84 -33.59
CA GLU A 121 2.28 12.05 -34.56
C GLU A 121 3.61 11.55 -33.98
N PRO A 122 4.12 10.38 -34.41
CA PRO A 122 5.43 9.90 -33.99
C PRO A 122 6.55 10.92 -34.25
N GLY A 123 7.42 11.11 -33.27
CA GLY A 123 8.50 12.09 -33.26
C GLY A 123 8.16 13.40 -32.56
N GLU A 124 6.88 13.67 -32.25
CA GLU A 124 6.53 14.83 -31.41
C GLU A 124 7.03 14.66 -29.97
N LEU A 125 7.33 15.81 -29.35
CA LEU A 125 7.97 15.92 -28.04
C LEU A 125 7.03 16.53 -27.01
N LEU A 126 7.18 16.07 -25.77
CA LEU A 126 6.57 16.62 -24.58
C LEU A 126 7.65 16.73 -23.51
N SER A 127 7.91 17.94 -23.03
CA SER A 127 8.82 18.16 -21.91
C SER A 127 8.07 17.99 -20.58
N TYR A 128 8.70 17.32 -19.62
CA TYR A 128 8.19 17.13 -18.28
C TYR A 128 9.23 17.60 -17.27
N GLN A 129 8.88 18.60 -16.48
CA GLN A 129 9.73 19.14 -15.43
C GLN A 129 9.17 18.71 -14.08
N TYR A 130 10.01 18.09 -13.25
CA TYR A 130 9.68 17.68 -11.88
C TYR A 130 10.69 18.27 -10.91
N ASP A 131 10.21 18.66 -9.73
CA ASP A 131 10.96 19.38 -8.70
C ASP A 131 11.61 20.67 -9.24
N PHE A 132 10.90 21.79 -9.10
CA PHE A 132 11.42 23.10 -9.51
C PHE A 132 12.64 23.57 -8.70
N GLY A 133 12.94 22.93 -7.55
CA GLY A 133 14.13 23.19 -6.77
C GLY A 133 15.37 22.55 -7.39
N ASP A 134 15.31 21.24 -7.64
CA ASP A 134 16.41 20.47 -8.22
C ASP A 134 16.49 20.58 -9.75
N GLY A 135 15.38 20.92 -10.41
CA GLY A 135 15.29 21.16 -11.85
C GLY A 135 15.43 19.89 -12.67
N TRP A 136 14.57 18.88 -12.43
CA TRP A 136 14.61 17.65 -13.23
C TRP A 136 13.77 17.76 -14.50
N ASP A 137 14.44 18.05 -15.61
CA ASP A 137 13.82 18.08 -16.93
C ASP A 137 13.90 16.73 -17.63
N HIS A 138 12.82 16.38 -18.33
CA HIS A 138 12.71 15.17 -19.13
C HIS A 138 12.16 15.48 -20.50
N THR A 139 12.65 14.73 -21.47
CA THR A 139 12.09 14.71 -22.81
C THR A 139 11.30 13.41 -23.02
N ILE A 140 10.00 13.52 -23.29
CA ILE A 140 9.13 12.43 -23.71
C ILE A 140 8.93 12.51 -25.22
N VAL A 141 9.18 11.40 -25.91
CA VAL A 141 9.00 11.25 -27.36
C VAL A 141 7.89 10.24 -27.63
N LEU A 142 6.94 10.59 -28.51
CA LEU A 142 6.03 9.61 -29.08
C LEU A 142 6.77 8.79 -30.15
N GLU A 143 7.13 7.54 -29.84
CA GLU A 143 7.88 6.69 -30.79
C GLU A 143 6.95 6.02 -31.80
N ARG A 144 5.76 5.60 -31.37
CA ARG A 144 4.83 4.81 -32.19
C ARG A 144 3.40 4.88 -31.67
N ILE A 145 2.43 4.81 -32.59
CA ILE A 145 1.01 4.69 -32.31
C ILE A 145 0.50 3.34 -32.82
N GLU A 146 -0.19 2.57 -31.99
CA GLU A 146 -0.89 1.35 -32.39
C GLU A 146 -2.40 1.50 -32.13
N ALA A 147 -3.19 1.68 -33.19
CA ALA A 147 -4.63 1.92 -33.10
C ALA A 147 -5.47 0.62 -33.17
N ASP A 148 -4.93 -0.43 -33.78
CA ASP A 148 -5.62 -1.71 -33.98
C ASP A 148 -5.09 -2.74 -32.97
N GLY A 149 -5.79 -2.92 -31.85
CA GLY A 149 -5.32 -3.81 -30.80
C GLY A 149 -6.29 -3.97 -29.63
N PRO A 150 -5.94 -4.82 -28.64
CA PRO A 150 -6.64 -4.86 -27.37
C PRO A 150 -6.55 -3.50 -26.66
N ALA A 151 -7.42 -3.25 -25.68
CA ALA A 151 -7.40 -2.02 -24.90
C ALA A 151 -6.00 -1.78 -24.31
N PRO A 152 -5.41 -0.59 -24.50
CA PRO A 152 -4.06 -0.30 -24.02
C PRO A 152 -3.99 -0.47 -22.51
N THR A 153 -2.99 -1.21 -22.05
CA THR A 153 -2.64 -1.36 -20.64
C THR A 153 -1.32 -0.63 -20.41
N VAL A 154 -1.23 0.13 -19.32
CA VAL A 154 0.01 0.82 -18.97
C VAL A 154 1.09 -0.23 -18.69
N THR A 155 2.21 -0.17 -19.41
CA THR A 155 3.27 -1.19 -19.31
C THR A 155 4.62 -0.60 -19.67
N CYS A 156 5.60 -0.73 -18.79
CA CYS A 156 6.99 -0.49 -19.09
C CYS A 156 7.55 -1.66 -19.92
N LEU A 157 8.23 -1.32 -21.02
CA LEU A 157 8.79 -2.27 -21.99
C LEU A 157 10.29 -2.45 -21.80
N ALA A 158 11.01 -1.34 -21.56
CA ALA A 158 12.46 -1.32 -21.45
C ALA A 158 12.93 -0.05 -20.73
N GLY A 159 14.21 -0.01 -20.39
CA GLY A 159 14.84 1.13 -19.74
C GLY A 159 16.27 0.82 -19.35
N ALA A 160 16.98 1.82 -18.84
CA ALA A 160 18.32 1.68 -18.31
C ALA A 160 18.56 2.63 -17.14
N ARG A 161 19.35 2.16 -16.16
CA ARG A 161 19.83 2.90 -14.98
C ARG A 161 18.72 3.29 -14.00
N ALA A 162 19.08 3.42 -12.73
CA ALA A 162 18.18 3.93 -11.70
C ALA A 162 18.09 5.45 -11.83
N CYS A 163 16.90 6.02 -11.59
CA CYS A 163 16.79 7.47 -11.51
C CYS A 163 17.49 8.02 -10.26
N PRO A 164 17.90 9.30 -10.29
CA PRO A 164 18.46 9.96 -9.12
C PRO A 164 17.51 9.84 -7.91
N PRO A 165 18.04 9.64 -6.68
CA PRO A 165 17.24 9.76 -5.46
C PRO A 165 16.60 11.15 -5.35
N GLU A 166 15.45 11.24 -4.68
CA GLU A 166 14.81 12.52 -4.32
C GLU A 166 15.80 13.41 -3.55
N ASP A 167 15.66 14.74 -3.70
CA ASP A 167 16.43 15.77 -3.00
C ASP A 167 17.96 15.66 -3.15
N CYS A 168 18.47 15.07 -4.23
CA CYS A 168 19.93 14.91 -4.40
C CYS A 168 20.64 16.14 -4.99
N GLY A 169 19.94 17.24 -5.24
CA GLY A 169 20.50 18.50 -5.70
C GLY A 169 20.63 18.60 -7.23
N GLY A 170 19.65 18.06 -7.96
CA GLY A 170 19.60 18.13 -9.42
C GLY A 170 20.71 17.34 -10.14
N PRO A 171 20.87 17.52 -11.46
CA PRO A 171 21.84 16.76 -12.26
C PRO A 171 23.29 16.89 -11.74
N GLY A 172 23.67 18.09 -11.27
CA GLY A 172 24.99 18.35 -10.69
C GLY A 172 25.20 17.62 -9.36
N GLY A 173 24.25 17.74 -8.43
CA GLY A 173 24.31 17.06 -7.13
C GLY A 173 24.31 15.53 -7.28
N TYR A 174 23.56 15.00 -8.24
CA TYR A 174 23.60 13.57 -8.57
C TYR A 174 24.97 13.10 -9.07
N ALA A 175 25.60 13.86 -9.97
CA ALA A 175 26.94 13.53 -10.47
C ALA A 175 27.99 13.50 -9.34
N ASP A 176 27.91 14.45 -8.40
CA ASP A 176 28.75 14.50 -7.21
C ASP A 176 28.48 13.30 -6.29
N LEU A 177 27.19 12.97 -6.05
CA LEU A 177 26.78 11.82 -5.25
C LEU A 177 27.35 10.51 -5.81
N LEU A 178 27.23 10.28 -7.12
CA LEU A 178 27.82 9.10 -7.77
C LEU A 178 29.33 9.03 -7.58
N THR A 179 30.02 10.17 -7.66
CA THR A 179 31.47 10.24 -7.43
C THR A 179 31.85 9.86 -6.00
N VAL A 180 31.07 10.34 -5.02
CA VAL A 180 31.26 10.00 -3.59
C VAL A 180 31.01 8.51 -3.34
N LEU A 181 29.90 7.97 -3.86
CA LEU A 181 29.54 6.56 -3.70
C LEU A 181 30.55 5.62 -4.39
N ALA A 182 31.10 6.01 -5.54
CA ALA A 182 32.11 5.23 -6.24
C ALA A 182 33.50 5.26 -5.57
N THR A 183 33.72 6.12 -4.57
CA THR A 183 35.02 6.34 -3.93
C THR A 183 34.99 5.93 -2.45
N PRO A 184 35.31 4.66 -2.09
CA PRO A 184 35.26 4.19 -0.70
C PRO A 184 36.13 4.98 0.30
N SER A 185 37.18 5.65 -0.18
CA SER A 185 38.05 6.50 0.64
C SER A 185 37.56 7.95 0.76
N HIS A 186 36.48 8.34 0.10
CA HIS A 186 35.96 9.70 0.18
C HIS A 186 35.42 9.96 1.60
N PRO A 187 35.72 11.11 2.23
CA PRO A 187 35.27 11.39 3.59
C PRO A 187 33.74 11.28 3.78
N GLY A 188 32.97 11.64 2.76
CA GLY A 188 31.50 11.55 2.76
C GLY A 188 30.92 10.20 2.29
N HIS A 189 31.74 9.19 1.97
CA HIS A 189 31.26 7.93 1.40
C HIS A 189 30.26 7.20 2.33
N HIS A 190 30.60 7.13 3.62
CA HIS A 190 29.75 6.48 4.61
C HIS A 190 28.40 7.19 4.76
N ASP A 191 28.42 8.52 4.87
CA ASP A 191 27.22 9.33 5.09
C ASP A 191 26.32 9.33 3.85
N ALA A 192 26.90 9.44 2.64
CA ALA A 192 26.16 9.31 1.39
C ALA A 192 25.53 7.93 1.24
N GLY A 193 26.27 6.86 1.55
CA GLY A 193 25.75 5.49 1.51
C GLY A 193 24.62 5.24 2.51
N ALA A 194 24.72 5.82 3.71
CA ALA A 194 23.66 5.76 4.71
C ALA A 194 22.41 6.55 4.30
N TRP A 195 22.60 7.69 3.61
CA TRP A 195 21.50 8.54 3.13
C TRP A 195 20.73 7.91 1.96
N VAL A 196 21.42 7.43 0.92
CA VAL A 196 20.75 6.78 -0.23
C VAL A 196 20.19 5.40 0.11
N GLY A 197 20.74 4.76 1.15
CA GLY A 197 20.34 3.43 1.59
C GLY A 197 20.90 2.28 0.74
N PRO A 198 20.80 1.04 1.25
CA PRO A 198 21.46 -0.13 0.65
C PRO A 198 20.82 -0.61 -0.67
N GLY A 199 19.64 -0.10 -1.02
CA GLY A 199 18.91 -0.49 -2.25
C GLY A 199 19.32 0.30 -3.49
N PHE A 200 20.03 1.42 -3.34
CA PHE A 200 20.36 2.27 -4.47
C PHE A 200 21.55 1.71 -5.26
N ALA A 201 21.28 1.32 -6.52
CA ALA A 201 22.28 0.88 -7.47
C ALA A 201 22.11 1.64 -8.80
N PRO A 202 23.01 2.60 -9.12
CA PRO A 202 22.77 3.57 -10.20
C PRO A 202 22.66 2.94 -11.58
N GLU A 203 23.34 1.82 -11.83
CA GLU A 203 23.27 1.11 -13.12
C GLU A 203 22.13 0.08 -13.19
N SER A 204 21.36 -0.10 -12.11
CA SER A 204 20.30 -1.11 -12.06
C SER A 204 19.00 -0.60 -12.68
N PHE A 205 18.31 -1.47 -13.41
CA PHE A 205 16.95 -1.21 -13.88
C PHE A 205 16.21 -2.55 -14.05
N GLY A 206 14.96 -2.62 -13.56
CA GLY A 206 14.16 -3.84 -13.60
C GLY A 206 12.75 -3.58 -14.13
N VAL A 207 12.50 -3.95 -15.38
CA VAL A 207 11.17 -3.82 -16.03
C VAL A 207 10.06 -4.49 -15.21
N ASP A 208 10.32 -5.67 -14.66
CA ASP A 208 9.35 -6.42 -13.86
C ASP A 208 9.01 -5.70 -12.55
N ALA A 209 9.97 -4.96 -11.97
CA ALA A 209 9.73 -4.16 -10.77
C ALA A 209 8.84 -2.95 -11.06
N VAL A 210 9.14 -2.22 -12.14
CA VAL A 210 8.31 -1.10 -12.60
C VAL A 210 6.89 -1.56 -12.93
N ASN A 211 6.75 -2.65 -13.69
CA ASN A 211 5.42 -3.17 -14.05
C ASN A 211 4.63 -3.69 -12.85
N ARG A 212 5.30 -4.19 -11.81
CA ARG A 212 4.64 -4.51 -10.54
C ARG A 212 4.13 -3.26 -9.83
N ASN A 213 4.93 -2.19 -9.77
CA ASN A 213 4.51 -0.93 -9.16
C ASN A 213 3.36 -0.27 -9.94
N LEU A 214 3.39 -0.27 -11.28
CA LEU A 214 2.28 0.20 -12.12
C LEU A 214 0.97 -0.54 -11.83
N ARG A 215 1.03 -1.85 -11.56
CA ARG A 215 -0.15 -2.63 -11.15
C ARG A 215 -0.59 -2.28 -9.74
N ILE A 216 0.35 -2.04 -8.83
CA ILE A 216 0.06 -1.64 -7.45
C ILE A 216 -0.66 -0.30 -7.41
N GLU A 217 -0.29 0.67 -8.24
CA GLU A 217 -1.01 1.95 -8.34
C GLU A 217 -2.48 1.75 -8.72
N VAL A 218 -2.76 0.86 -9.67
CA VAL A 218 -4.12 0.47 -10.03
C VAL A 218 -4.84 -0.19 -8.86
N VAL A 219 -4.17 -1.10 -8.14
CA VAL A 219 -4.73 -1.77 -6.97
C VAL A 219 -5.03 -0.79 -5.83
N ILE A 220 -4.13 0.15 -5.55
CA ILE A 220 -4.31 1.20 -4.54
C ILE A 220 -5.53 2.03 -4.88
N ARG A 221 -5.64 2.51 -6.12
CA ARG A 221 -6.78 3.31 -6.57
C ARG A 221 -8.11 2.56 -6.44
N ASP A 222 -8.15 1.30 -6.86
CA ASP A 222 -9.40 0.55 -7.02
C ASP A 222 -9.80 -0.25 -5.76
N HIS A 223 -8.85 -0.54 -4.87
CA HIS A 223 -9.03 -1.42 -3.70
C HIS A 223 -8.51 -0.82 -2.39
N TRP A 224 -8.32 0.51 -2.32
CA TRP A 224 -8.01 1.18 -1.06
C TRP A 224 -9.03 0.78 0.04
N PRO A 225 -8.57 0.47 1.27
CA PRO A 225 -9.50 0.21 2.37
C PRO A 225 -10.36 1.44 2.68
N VAL A 226 -11.39 1.25 3.52
CA VAL A 226 -12.21 2.35 4.03
C VAL A 226 -11.31 3.48 4.56
N THR A 227 -11.42 4.68 3.98
CA THR A 227 -10.44 5.77 4.14
C THR A 227 -10.17 6.15 5.59
N ASP A 228 -11.19 6.13 6.44
CA ASP A 228 -11.08 6.53 7.85
C ASP A 228 -10.71 5.37 8.79
N SER A 229 -10.38 4.19 8.25
CA SER A 229 -9.99 3.03 9.07
C SER A 229 -8.58 3.18 9.62
N LYS A 230 -8.33 2.60 10.80
CA LYS A 230 -6.99 2.54 11.39
C LYS A 230 -5.99 1.78 10.50
N PHE A 231 -6.50 0.89 9.66
CA PHE A 231 -5.67 0.16 8.70
C PHE A 231 -5.26 1.05 7.52
N ALA A 232 -6.14 1.91 7.02
CA ALA A 232 -5.78 2.93 6.04
C ALA A 232 -4.69 3.86 6.58
N ASP A 233 -4.77 4.27 7.86
CA ASP A 233 -3.72 5.08 8.51
C ASP A 233 -2.36 4.38 8.54
N LEU A 234 -2.35 3.05 8.74
CA LEU A 234 -1.13 2.25 8.67
C LEU A 234 -0.57 2.21 7.25
N LEU A 235 -1.40 1.94 6.25
CA LEU A 235 -0.95 1.88 4.85
C LEU A 235 -0.38 3.20 4.35
N ARG A 236 -0.91 4.36 4.77
CA ARG A 236 -0.35 5.67 4.43
C ARG A 236 1.09 5.87 4.90
N ARG A 237 1.53 5.12 5.92
CA ARG A 237 2.91 5.17 6.44
C ARG A 237 3.84 4.17 5.75
N ILE A 238 3.33 3.35 4.84
CA ILE A 238 4.12 2.35 4.11
C ILE A 238 4.31 2.87 2.69
N PRO A 239 5.54 3.19 2.26
CA PRO A 239 5.82 3.45 0.86
C PRO A 239 5.52 2.18 0.06
N HIS A 240 4.57 2.24 -0.87
CA HIS A 240 4.14 1.05 -1.61
C HIS A 240 5.26 0.44 -2.48
N GLN A 241 6.25 1.24 -2.86
CA GLN A 241 7.46 0.81 -3.55
C GLN A 241 8.38 -0.04 -2.66
N ALA A 242 8.35 0.20 -1.34
CA ALA A 242 9.12 -0.54 -0.34
C ALA A 242 8.40 -1.81 0.15
N ALA A 243 7.07 -1.86 0.02
CA ALA A 243 6.27 -3.05 0.37
C ALA A 243 5.27 -3.47 -0.71
N PRO A 244 5.73 -3.76 -1.95
CA PRO A 244 4.83 -4.04 -3.06
C PRO A 244 3.95 -5.28 -2.84
N HIS A 245 4.43 -6.28 -2.09
CA HIS A 245 3.64 -7.48 -1.80
C HIS A 245 2.47 -7.13 -0.88
N VAL A 246 2.67 -6.31 0.17
CA VAL A 246 1.59 -5.83 1.04
C VAL A 246 0.45 -5.19 0.24
N PHE A 247 0.76 -4.26 -0.67
CA PHE A 247 -0.30 -3.58 -1.44
C PHE A 247 -0.98 -4.47 -2.47
N SER A 248 -0.26 -5.44 -3.05
CA SER A 248 -0.87 -6.41 -3.98
C SER A 248 -1.98 -7.27 -3.33
N LEU A 249 -1.95 -7.43 -2.00
CA LEU A 249 -2.96 -8.19 -1.26
C LEU A 249 -4.32 -7.47 -1.17
N LEU A 250 -4.38 -6.16 -1.40
CA LEU A 250 -5.62 -5.37 -1.26
C LEU A 250 -6.72 -5.84 -2.21
N GLU A 251 -6.37 -6.16 -3.47
CA GLU A 251 -7.28 -6.70 -4.47
C GLU A 251 -7.98 -7.98 -3.97
N HIS A 252 -7.20 -8.88 -3.35
CA HIS A 252 -7.68 -10.16 -2.84
C HIS A 252 -8.40 -10.03 -1.50
N ALA A 253 -8.06 -9.01 -0.70
CA ALA A 253 -8.63 -8.79 0.62
C ALA A 253 -10.08 -8.27 0.56
N GLN A 254 -10.48 -7.55 -0.49
CA GLN A 254 -11.85 -7.05 -0.69
C GLN A 254 -12.38 -6.20 0.49
N LEU A 255 -11.59 -5.20 0.89
CA LEU A 255 -11.77 -4.36 2.09
C LEU A 255 -12.85 -3.28 1.92
N THR A 256 -14.08 -3.73 1.69
CA THR A 256 -15.26 -2.87 1.54
C THR A 256 -16.08 -2.83 2.83
N THR A 257 -16.82 -1.74 3.06
CA THR A 257 -17.75 -1.65 4.19
C THR A 257 -18.84 -2.71 4.08
N ARG A 258 -18.82 -3.71 4.98
CA ARG A 258 -19.82 -4.79 5.02
C ARG A 258 -20.90 -4.47 6.06
N LYS A 259 -22.15 -4.42 5.60
CA LYS A 259 -23.35 -4.31 6.45
C LYS A 259 -24.13 -5.62 6.38
N GLY A 260 -24.46 -6.21 7.53
CA GLY A 260 -25.21 -7.46 7.58
C GLY A 260 -25.11 -8.14 8.93
N ASP A 261 -25.92 -9.18 9.11
CA ASP A 261 -25.80 -10.11 10.23
C ASP A 261 -25.07 -11.37 9.76
N PHE A 262 -24.09 -11.82 10.55
CA PHE A 262 -23.21 -12.94 10.21
C PHE A 262 -23.27 -14.01 11.30
N PRO A 263 -24.43 -14.61 11.56
CA PRO A 263 -24.67 -15.43 12.75
C PRO A 263 -23.70 -16.62 12.86
N ALA A 264 -23.36 -17.27 11.75
CA ALA A 264 -22.39 -18.38 11.75
C ALA A 264 -20.97 -17.93 12.14
N ALA A 265 -20.51 -16.79 11.62
CA ALA A 265 -19.20 -16.22 11.97
C ALA A 265 -19.18 -15.70 13.41
N GLN A 266 -20.27 -15.05 13.86
CA GLN A 266 -20.45 -14.62 15.23
C GLN A 266 -20.42 -15.79 16.21
N GLU A 267 -21.11 -16.88 15.88
CA GLU A 267 -21.12 -18.10 16.71
C GLU A 267 -19.71 -18.69 16.80
N ALA A 268 -19.05 -18.92 15.66
CA ALA A 268 -17.71 -19.51 15.59
C ALA A 268 -16.66 -18.68 16.33
N ALA A 269 -16.55 -17.38 16.04
CA ALA A 269 -15.51 -16.52 16.61
C ALA A 269 -15.66 -16.29 18.13
N THR A 270 -16.88 -16.44 18.67
CA THR A 270 -17.17 -16.14 20.07
C THR A 270 -17.37 -17.37 20.94
N LEU A 271 -17.45 -18.56 20.35
CA LEU A 271 -17.76 -19.83 21.02
C LEU A 271 -16.89 -20.06 22.26
N HIS A 272 -15.57 -20.06 22.10
CA HIS A 272 -14.63 -20.37 23.18
C HIS A 272 -14.73 -19.38 24.34
N LEU A 273 -14.83 -18.08 24.04
CA LEU A 273 -14.95 -17.03 25.04
C LEU A 273 -16.29 -17.09 25.78
N ARG A 274 -17.41 -17.26 25.07
CA ARG A 274 -18.74 -17.39 25.68
C ARG A 274 -18.83 -18.61 26.57
N TRP A 275 -18.32 -19.76 26.12
CA TRP A 275 -18.27 -20.97 26.93
C TRP A 275 -17.53 -20.73 28.25
N LEU A 276 -16.35 -20.09 28.22
CA LEU A 276 -15.60 -19.77 29.44
C LEU A 276 -16.40 -18.86 30.37
N LEU A 277 -17.07 -17.84 29.84
CA LEU A 277 -17.88 -16.91 30.63
C LEU A 277 -19.09 -17.59 31.26
N GLN A 278 -19.81 -18.42 30.50
CA GLN A 278 -20.92 -19.24 31.01
C GLN A 278 -20.43 -20.16 32.12
N ARG A 279 -19.27 -20.80 31.92
CA ARG A 279 -18.68 -21.71 32.90
C ARG A 279 -18.24 -21.02 34.19
N ILE A 280 -17.79 -19.77 34.11
CA ILE A 280 -17.45 -18.96 35.28
C ILE A 280 -18.70 -18.61 36.10
N GLY A 281 -19.83 -18.38 35.44
CA GLY A 281 -21.11 -18.10 36.09
C GLY A 281 -21.08 -16.86 37.00
N SER A 282 -22.07 -16.74 37.89
CA SER A 282 -22.12 -15.67 38.92
C SER A 282 -21.11 -15.88 40.04
N ASP A 283 -20.81 -17.13 40.37
CA ASP A 283 -20.10 -17.51 41.59
C ASP A 283 -18.57 -17.46 41.45
N GLY A 284 -18.11 -17.38 40.20
CA GLY A 284 -16.70 -17.42 39.83
C GLY A 284 -16.08 -18.81 39.96
N ILE A 285 -14.86 -18.96 39.44
CA ILE A 285 -14.06 -20.17 39.59
C ILE A 285 -12.98 -19.93 40.63
N THR A 286 -12.99 -20.68 41.72
CA THR A 286 -11.88 -20.67 42.69
C THR A 286 -10.63 -21.19 42.01
N LEU A 287 -9.58 -20.36 41.99
CA LEU A 287 -8.29 -20.72 41.39
C LEU A 287 -7.48 -21.59 42.35
N THR A 288 -6.51 -22.32 41.80
CA THR A 288 -5.48 -22.98 42.59
C THR A 288 -4.65 -21.95 43.36
N GLN A 289 -3.85 -22.40 44.34
CA GLN A 289 -2.94 -21.49 45.08
C GLN A 289 -1.96 -20.75 44.15
N ALA A 290 -1.55 -21.38 43.06
CA ALA A 290 -0.71 -20.77 42.03
C ALA A 290 -1.48 -19.83 41.07
N GLY A 291 -2.80 -19.68 41.26
CA GLY A 291 -3.63 -18.76 40.49
C GLY A 291 -4.07 -19.28 39.13
N TYR A 292 -4.06 -20.60 38.92
CA TYR A 292 -4.52 -21.28 37.69
C TYR A 292 -5.91 -21.90 37.85
N LEU A 293 -6.54 -22.26 36.74
CA LEU A 293 -7.79 -23.01 36.72
C LEU A 293 -7.60 -24.39 37.39
N PRO A 294 -8.60 -24.86 38.17
CA PRO A 294 -8.57 -26.20 38.74
C PRO A 294 -8.53 -27.28 37.64
N PRO A 295 -7.82 -28.42 37.87
CA PRO A 295 -7.74 -29.49 36.88
C PRO A 295 -9.08 -30.05 36.38
N ALA A 296 -10.12 -30.03 37.23
CA ALA A 296 -11.46 -30.45 36.82
C ALA A 296 -12.06 -29.52 35.75
N VAL A 297 -11.85 -28.19 35.88
CA VAL A 297 -12.31 -27.21 34.88
C VAL A 297 -11.49 -27.35 33.60
N VAL A 298 -10.17 -27.58 33.72
CA VAL A 298 -9.30 -27.81 32.55
C VAL A 298 -9.77 -29.05 31.78
N ALA A 299 -10.10 -30.15 32.47
CA ALA A 299 -10.63 -31.36 31.84
C ALA A 299 -11.95 -31.11 31.11
N GLU A 300 -12.85 -30.35 31.74
CA GLU A 300 -14.15 -29.96 31.16
C GLU A 300 -13.98 -29.12 29.89
N MET A 301 -13.08 -28.12 29.92
CA MET A 301 -12.76 -27.29 28.76
C MET A 301 -12.24 -28.11 27.59
N ARG A 302 -11.33 -29.05 27.85
CA ARG A 302 -10.77 -29.93 26.82
C ARG A 302 -11.82 -30.81 26.15
N GLN A 303 -12.82 -31.25 26.90
CA GLN A 303 -13.89 -32.09 26.37
C GLN A 303 -14.97 -31.28 25.63
N ALA A 304 -15.19 -30.02 26.03
CA ALA A 304 -16.30 -29.22 25.52
C ALA A 304 -15.92 -28.30 24.35
N LEU A 305 -14.65 -27.89 24.24
CA LEU A 305 -14.20 -26.91 23.25
C LEU A 305 -13.54 -27.59 22.04
N PRO A 306 -13.97 -27.30 20.81
CA PRO A 306 -13.33 -27.81 19.60
C PRO A 306 -11.82 -27.52 19.55
N GLY A 307 -11.02 -28.54 19.23
CA GLY A 307 -9.56 -28.44 19.06
C GLY A 307 -8.74 -28.38 20.35
N PHE A 308 -9.37 -28.40 21.53
CA PHE A 308 -8.65 -28.39 22.81
C PHE A 308 -8.18 -29.78 23.25
N ASP A 309 -8.79 -30.84 22.72
CA ASP A 309 -8.40 -32.23 22.93
C ASP A 309 -7.24 -32.68 22.05
N ASP A 310 -7.02 -32.03 20.91
CA ASP A 310 -5.89 -32.27 20.00
C ASP A 310 -4.52 -31.90 20.60
N TRP A 311 -4.50 -31.14 21.70
CA TRP A 311 -3.25 -30.71 22.33
C TRP A 311 -2.49 -31.92 22.94
N PRO A 312 -1.18 -32.11 22.66
CA PRO A 312 -0.46 -33.34 23.01
C PRO A 312 -0.36 -33.67 24.50
N ALA A 313 -0.54 -32.70 25.39
CA ALA A 313 -0.38 -32.90 26.82
C ALA A 313 -1.55 -33.72 27.41
N THR A 314 -1.21 -34.77 28.16
CA THR A 314 -2.21 -35.66 28.79
C THR A 314 -2.70 -35.14 30.14
N SER A 315 -1.90 -34.32 30.84
CA SER A 315 -2.22 -33.76 32.16
C SER A 315 -3.33 -32.71 32.10
N ASN A 316 -4.07 -32.52 33.19
CA ASN A 316 -5.07 -31.45 33.33
C ASN A 316 -4.54 -30.23 34.09
N ARG A 317 -3.23 -29.98 34.09
CA ARG A 317 -2.68 -28.72 34.62
C ARG A 317 -2.82 -27.63 33.56
N GLU A 318 -3.34 -26.45 33.93
CA GLU A 318 -3.46 -25.33 32.99
C GLU A 318 -2.12 -24.98 32.31
N THR A 319 -1.01 -25.03 33.07
CA THR A 319 0.34 -24.75 32.56
C THR A 319 0.79 -25.71 31.46
N ASP A 320 0.22 -26.91 31.41
CA ASP A 320 0.55 -27.92 30.40
C ASP A 320 -0.41 -27.84 29.21
N GLN A 321 -1.53 -27.11 29.35
CA GLN A 321 -2.61 -27.00 28.39
C GLN A 321 -2.62 -25.59 27.77
N ARG A 322 -1.76 -25.38 26.76
CA ARG A 322 -1.58 -24.06 26.10
C ARG A 322 -2.90 -23.43 25.64
N PRO A 323 -3.83 -24.14 24.95
CA PRO A 323 -5.10 -23.53 24.52
C PRO A 323 -5.95 -23.01 25.69
N VAL A 324 -6.00 -23.76 26.79
CA VAL A 324 -6.72 -23.38 28.02
C VAL A 324 -6.09 -22.14 28.65
N HIS A 325 -4.76 -22.13 28.77
CA HIS A 325 -4.03 -20.99 29.29
C HIS A 325 -4.27 -19.73 28.45
N LEU A 326 -4.14 -19.83 27.13
CA LEU A 326 -4.35 -18.72 26.20
C LEU A 326 -5.78 -18.18 26.28
N LEU A 327 -6.80 -19.04 26.30
CA LEU A 327 -8.19 -18.59 26.40
C LEU A 327 -8.45 -17.76 27.65
N ARG A 328 -7.89 -18.17 28.79
CA ARG A 328 -8.01 -17.41 30.04
C ARG A 328 -7.29 -16.06 29.96
N GLU A 329 -6.08 -16.02 29.40
CA GLU A 329 -5.33 -14.75 29.25
C GLU A 329 -6.01 -13.81 28.25
N TYR A 330 -6.49 -14.29 27.11
CA TYR A 330 -7.20 -13.46 26.14
C TYR A 330 -8.55 -12.97 26.67
N ALA A 331 -9.31 -13.78 27.41
CA ALA A 331 -10.52 -13.30 28.08
C ALA A 331 -10.21 -12.14 29.06
N LYS A 332 -9.03 -12.15 29.69
CA LYS A 332 -8.58 -11.06 30.55
C LYS A 332 -8.13 -9.85 29.72
N THR A 333 -7.34 -10.03 28.66
CA THR A 333 -6.91 -8.96 27.73
C THR A 333 -8.10 -8.25 27.10
N LEU A 334 -9.16 -8.99 26.76
CA LEU A 334 -10.41 -8.46 26.23
C LEU A 334 -11.31 -7.83 27.31
N GLY A 335 -10.88 -7.81 28.58
CA GLY A 335 -11.61 -7.19 29.69
C GLY A 335 -12.86 -7.96 30.14
N LEU A 336 -13.02 -9.22 29.73
CA LEU A 336 -14.20 -10.04 30.01
C LEU A 336 -14.14 -10.71 31.38
N VAL A 337 -12.93 -10.99 31.87
CA VAL A 337 -12.71 -11.61 33.19
C VAL A 337 -11.63 -10.89 33.98
N ARG A 338 -11.63 -11.09 35.30
CA ARG A 338 -10.57 -10.60 36.20
C ARG A 338 -10.35 -11.57 37.35
N LYS A 339 -9.17 -11.50 37.98
CA LYS A 339 -8.90 -12.18 39.24
C LYS A 339 -9.42 -11.32 40.40
N TYR A 340 -10.18 -11.91 41.32
CA TYR A 340 -10.68 -11.24 42.52
C TYR A 340 -10.73 -12.22 43.70
N LYS A 341 -10.01 -11.91 44.79
CA LYS A 341 -9.97 -12.72 46.02
C LYS A 341 -9.77 -14.22 45.76
N GLY A 342 -8.78 -14.56 44.94
CA GLY A 342 -8.45 -15.97 44.60
C GLY A 342 -9.43 -16.65 43.64
N LYS A 343 -10.41 -15.92 43.09
CA LYS A 343 -11.34 -16.41 42.06
C LYS A 343 -11.10 -15.75 40.72
N LEU A 344 -11.37 -16.47 39.63
CA LEU A 344 -11.64 -15.89 38.33
C LEU A 344 -13.12 -15.53 38.27
N VAL A 345 -13.43 -14.27 38.00
CA VAL A 345 -14.81 -13.75 37.95
C VAL A 345 -15.05 -13.01 36.64
N ARG A 346 -16.31 -12.99 36.18
CA ARG A 346 -16.72 -12.15 35.06
C ARG A 346 -16.65 -10.67 35.45
N THR A 347 -16.30 -9.82 34.49
CA THR A 347 -16.55 -8.38 34.59
C THR A 347 -18.02 -8.08 34.24
N ASN A 348 -18.46 -6.82 34.39
CA ASN A 348 -19.78 -6.42 33.91
C ASN A 348 -19.91 -6.65 32.40
N LEU A 349 -18.84 -6.37 31.66
CA LEU A 349 -18.75 -6.61 30.22
C LEU A 349 -18.86 -8.10 29.90
N GLY A 350 -18.08 -8.95 30.57
CA GLY A 350 -18.16 -10.40 30.37
C GLY A 350 -19.50 -11.00 30.80
N THR A 351 -20.21 -10.37 31.75
CA THR A 351 -21.58 -10.80 32.11
C THR A 351 -22.57 -10.49 30.99
N ALA A 352 -22.51 -9.30 30.39
CA ALA A 352 -23.40 -8.90 29.30
C ALA A 352 -23.22 -9.76 28.03
N MET A 353 -21.99 -10.23 27.79
CA MET A 353 -21.63 -10.96 26.57
C MET A 353 -21.71 -12.49 26.67
N ALA A 354 -21.87 -13.06 27.87
CA ALA A 354 -21.81 -14.51 28.09
C ALA A 354 -22.77 -15.31 27.19
N ASP A 355 -23.97 -14.77 26.96
CA ASP A 355 -25.02 -15.38 26.14
C ASP A 355 -25.34 -14.55 24.87
N ASN A 356 -24.46 -13.62 24.48
CA ASN A 356 -24.70 -12.68 23.39
C ASN A 356 -23.54 -12.69 22.38
N ALA A 357 -23.64 -13.59 21.39
CA ALA A 357 -22.65 -13.73 20.32
C ALA A 357 -22.46 -12.42 19.54
N THR A 358 -23.55 -11.72 19.22
CA THR A 358 -23.51 -10.47 18.44
C THR A 358 -22.77 -9.35 19.18
N GLN A 359 -23.03 -9.18 20.47
CA GLN A 359 -22.34 -8.16 21.27
C GLN A 359 -20.85 -8.50 21.44
N MET A 360 -20.53 -9.78 21.67
CA MET A 360 -19.14 -10.22 21.77
C MET A 360 -18.41 -10.06 20.42
N TRP A 361 -19.05 -10.37 19.30
CA TRP A 361 -18.50 -10.18 17.96
C TRP A 361 -18.12 -8.72 17.71
N ARG A 362 -19.02 -7.77 17.97
CA ARG A 362 -18.71 -6.33 17.85
C ARG A 362 -17.53 -5.93 18.71
N HIS A 363 -17.48 -6.44 19.94
CA HIS A 363 -16.33 -6.21 20.81
C HIS A 363 -15.03 -6.81 20.25
N LEU A 364 -15.05 -7.98 19.62
CA LEU A 364 -13.87 -8.52 18.95
C LEU A 364 -13.43 -7.63 17.78
N LEU A 365 -14.38 -7.16 16.97
CA LEU A 365 -14.08 -6.25 15.87
C LEU A 365 -13.38 -4.97 16.37
N ASP A 366 -13.86 -4.38 17.46
CA ASP A 366 -13.30 -3.14 18.02
C ASP A 366 -11.92 -3.32 18.69
N ARG A 367 -11.61 -4.55 19.10
CA ARG A 367 -10.42 -4.87 19.90
C ARG A 367 -9.28 -5.48 19.09
N LEU A 368 -9.54 -6.00 17.90
CA LEU A 368 -8.53 -6.52 16.99
C LEU A 368 -7.86 -5.38 16.19
N PRO A 369 -6.58 -5.53 15.81
CA PRO A 369 -5.64 -6.58 16.25
C PRO A 369 -5.23 -6.44 17.73
N LEU A 370 -4.77 -7.54 18.31
CA LEU A 370 -4.29 -7.59 19.70
C LEU A 370 -2.80 -7.27 19.78
N GLY A 371 -2.39 -6.62 20.87
CA GLY A 371 -1.02 -6.21 21.13
C GLY A 371 -0.97 -5.02 22.08
N THR A 372 -0.01 -5.01 22.99
CA THR A 372 0.23 -3.88 23.90
C THR A 372 1.21 -2.88 23.30
N GLU A 373 2.15 -3.34 22.50
CA GLU A 373 3.15 -2.51 21.85
C GLU A 373 2.68 -2.07 20.45
N GLN A 374 3.29 -1.01 19.93
CA GLN A 374 2.95 -0.49 18.61
C GLN A 374 3.28 -1.52 17.51
N ILE A 375 4.47 -2.12 17.57
CA ILE A 375 4.91 -3.12 16.61
C ILE A 375 3.98 -4.35 16.58
N GLU A 376 3.49 -4.80 17.73
CA GLU A 376 2.54 -5.92 17.82
C GLU A 376 1.21 -5.61 17.13
N ARG A 377 0.71 -4.36 17.27
CA ARG A 377 -0.53 -3.91 16.62
C ARG A 377 -0.36 -3.76 15.11
N GLU A 378 0.74 -3.16 14.67
CA GLU A 378 1.04 -2.98 13.25
C GLU A 378 1.24 -4.35 12.56
N ALA A 379 1.99 -5.26 13.18
CA ALA A 379 2.12 -6.63 12.72
C ALA A 379 0.76 -7.37 12.72
N GLY A 380 -0.09 -7.13 13.72
CA GLY A 380 -1.43 -7.70 13.78
C GLY A 380 -2.35 -7.24 12.64
N TYR A 381 -2.23 -5.98 12.18
CA TYR A 381 -2.95 -5.53 10.97
C TYR A 381 -2.46 -6.25 9.72
N LEU A 382 -1.15 -6.44 9.56
CA LEU A 382 -0.58 -7.19 8.43
C LEU A 382 -1.01 -8.69 8.47
N VAL A 383 -1.11 -9.29 9.65
CA VAL A 383 -1.72 -10.63 9.83
C VAL A 383 -3.16 -10.65 9.35
N LEU A 384 -3.96 -9.65 9.72
CA LEU A 384 -5.36 -9.59 9.28
C LEU A 384 -5.46 -9.37 7.76
N LEU A 385 -4.57 -8.57 7.16
CA LEU A 385 -4.54 -8.38 5.70
C LEU A 385 -4.29 -9.71 4.98
N THR A 386 -3.26 -10.44 5.40
CA THR A 386 -2.90 -11.74 4.81
C THR A 386 -4.00 -12.79 5.02
N LEU A 387 -4.68 -12.78 6.17
CA LEU A 387 -5.86 -13.60 6.41
C LEU A 387 -7.03 -13.21 5.51
N ALA A 388 -7.34 -11.92 5.36
CA ALA A 388 -8.40 -11.43 4.48
C ALA A 388 -8.13 -11.81 3.01
N ALA A 389 -6.90 -11.66 2.55
CA ALA A 389 -6.46 -12.04 1.21
C ALA A 389 -6.42 -13.55 0.99
N GLY A 390 -6.35 -14.36 2.06
CA GLY A 390 -6.33 -15.83 1.97
C GLY A 390 -4.98 -16.38 1.53
N THR A 391 -3.90 -15.76 1.98
CA THR A 391 -2.52 -16.14 1.62
C THR A 391 -2.10 -17.48 2.22
N SER A 392 -1.04 -18.06 1.67
CA SER A 392 -0.34 -19.18 2.34
C SER A 392 0.39 -18.72 3.62
N SER A 393 0.86 -19.67 4.44
CA SER A 393 1.64 -19.36 5.64
C SER A 393 3.00 -18.71 5.33
N ASP A 394 3.68 -19.14 4.26
CA ASP A 394 4.95 -18.55 3.86
C ASP A 394 4.76 -17.14 3.30
N GLU A 395 3.77 -16.98 2.43
CA GLU A 395 3.40 -15.67 1.86
C GLU A 395 2.96 -14.67 2.95
N ARG A 396 2.26 -15.14 3.99
CA ARG A 396 1.93 -14.33 5.17
C ARG A 396 3.18 -13.81 5.86
N ARG A 397 4.16 -14.67 6.11
CA ARG A 397 5.40 -14.28 6.79
C ARG A 397 6.19 -13.26 5.97
N ASP A 398 6.22 -13.44 4.65
CA ASP A 398 6.85 -12.50 3.73
C ASP A 398 6.20 -11.13 3.76
N ALA A 399 4.88 -11.05 3.57
CA ALA A 399 4.16 -9.78 3.55
C ALA A 399 4.25 -9.03 4.90
N ILE A 400 4.21 -9.76 6.03
CA ILE A 400 4.35 -9.11 7.34
C ILE A 400 5.78 -8.58 7.54
N ALA A 401 6.81 -9.35 7.19
CA ALA A 401 8.20 -8.91 7.30
C ALA A 401 8.46 -7.68 6.42
N GLU A 402 8.01 -7.73 5.16
CA GLU A 402 8.12 -6.63 4.20
C GLU A 402 7.43 -5.35 4.72
N GLY A 403 6.19 -5.47 5.20
CA GLY A 403 5.45 -4.32 5.73
C GLY A 403 6.07 -3.73 6.99
N LEU A 404 6.58 -4.56 7.91
CA LEU A 404 7.27 -4.08 9.11
C LEU A 404 8.60 -3.40 8.77
N ALA A 405 9.37 -3.95 7.82
CA ALA A 405 10.60 -3.33 7.33
C ALA A 405 10.32 -1.96 6.69
N ALA A 406 9.27 -1.86 5.85
CA ALA A 406 8.88 -0.61 5.21
C ALA A 406 8.33 0.44 6.21
N LEU A 407 7.81 0.01 7.36
CA LEU A 407 7.47 0.89 8.50
C LEU A 407 8.70 1.36 9.30
N GLY A 408 9.90 0.87 8.97
CA GLY A 408 11.15 1.20 9.65
C GLY A 408 11.43 0.36 10.90
N TRP A 409 10.71 -0.74 11.12
CA TRP A 409 11.04 -1.63 12.25
C TRP A 409 12.32 -2.41 11.97
N GLN A 410 13.17 -2.45 13.00
CA GLN A 410 14.43 -3.18 13.01
C GLN A 410 14.71 -3.71 14.42
N THR A 411 15.53 -4.75 14.52
CA THR A 411 16.06 -5.26 15.79
C THR A 411 17.02 -4.27 16.43
N SER A 412 17.36 -4.48 17.70
CA SER A 412 18.28 -3.60 18.44
C SER A 412 19.70 -3.54 17.89
N ASP A 413 20.11 -4.54 17.10
CA ASP A 413 21.40 -4.57 16.39
C ASP A 413 21.34 -3.97 14.97
N GLY A 414 20.19 -3.41 14.58
CA GLY A 414 19.98 -2.77 13.27
C GLY A 414 19.61 -3.74 12.16
N THR A 415 19.33 -5.01 12.47
CA THR A 415 18.86 -5.98 11.47
C THR A 415 17.39 -5.73 11.13
N ILE A 416 17.08 -5.72 9.83
CA ILE A 416 15.70 -5.60 9.35
C ILE A 416 14.88 -6.80 9.83
N VAL A 417 13.61 -6.56 10.19
CA VAL A 417 12.68 -7.62 10.62
C VAL A 417 12.55 -8.69 9.53
N GLY A 418 12.93 -9.94 9.86
CA GLY A 418 12.85 -11.08 8.96
C GLY A 418 11.69 -12.04 9.32
N ARG A 419 11.60 -13.15 8.57
CA ARG A 419 10.55 -14.16 8.75
C ARG A 419 10.50 -14.76 10.16
N GLU A 420 11.65 -14.89 10.83
CA GLU A 420 11.76 -15.50 12.15
C GLU A 420 11.18 -14.59 13.24
N GLU A 421 11.35 -13.27 13.10
CA GLU A 421 10.85 -12.27 14.05
C GLU A 421 9.34 -12.03 13.91
N VAL A 422 8.77 -12.28 12.73
CA VAL A 422 7.34 -12.06 12.44
C VAL A 422 6.44 -12.79 13.42
N PHE A 423 6.70 -14.08 13.68
CA PHE A 423 5.84 -14.87 14.56
C PHE A 423 5.79 -14.30 15.98
N TRP A 424 6.93 -13.88 16.52
CA TRP A 424 7.01 -13.35 17.87
C TRP A 424 6.35 -11.98 17.99
N THR A 425 6.57 -11.14 17.00
CA THR A 425 6.01 -9.78 16.94
C THR A 425 4.49 -9.80 16.77
N ALA A 426 3.98 -10.67 15.89
CA ALA A 426 2.55 -10.78 15.62
C ALA A 426 1.82 -11.77 16.53
N ARG A 427 2.55 -12.42 17.47
CA ARG A 427 2.05 -13.50 18.32
C ARG A 427 0.74 -13.18 19.03
N PRO A 428 0.53 -11.98 19.61
CA PRO A 428 -0.72 -11.69 20.31
C PRO A 428 -1.95 -11.82 19.42
N THR A 429 -1.85 -11.48 18.13
CA THR A 429 -2.95 -11.61 17.16
C THR A 429 -3.02 -13.02 16.59
N ILE A 430 -1.90 -13.59 16.11
CA ILE A 430 -1.86 -14.95 15.54
C ILE A 430 -2.39 -15.98 16.54
N SER A 431 -1.85 -16.01 17.76
CA SER A 431 -2.25 -16.99 18.76
C SER A 431 -3.71 -16.85 19.19
N PHE A 432 -4.32 -15.66 19.05
CA PHE A 432 -5.75 -15.50 19.30
C PHE A 432 -6.59 -16.03 18.14
N LEU A 433 -6.21 -15.72 16.90
CA LEU A 433 -6.89 -16.19 15.70
C LEU A 433 -6.83 -17.72 15.58
N GLU A 434 -5.68 -18.33 15.86
CA GLU A 434 -5.54 -19.79 15.98
C GLU A 434 -6.45 -20.36 17.08
N LEU A 435 -6.45 -19.73 18.26
CA LEU A 435 -7.22 -20.20 19.41
C LEU A 435 -8.72 -20.24 19.12
N ILE A 436 -9.26 -19.29 18.36
CA ILE A 436 -10.68 -19.28 17.98
C ILE A 436 -10.94 -20.04 16.67
N GLY A 437 -9.90 -20.61 16.04
CA GLY A 437 -10.00 -21.33 14.77
C GLY A 437 -10.21 -20.44 13.55
N ALA A 438 -9.95 -19.14 13.64
CA ALA A 438 -10.04 -18.20 12.50
C ALA A 438 -8.85 -18.32 11.55
N MET A 439 -7.75 -18.91 12.01
CA MET A 439 -6.49 -19.03 11.30
C MET A 439 -5.87 -20.40 11.56
N VAL A 440 -5.27 -21.00 10.53
CA VAL A 440 -4.58 -22.28 10.62
C VAL A 440 -3.11 -22.09 10.23
N GLU A 441 -2.20 -21.97 11.21
CA GLU A 441 -0.76 -22.13 10.95
C GLU A 441 -0.33 -23.58 11.21
N GLY A 442 0.22 -24.23 10.18
CA GLY A 442 0.68 -25.60 10.25
C GLY A 442 2.10 -25.72 10.82
N TYR A 443 2.25 -26.47 11.91
CA TYR A 443 3.50 -27.23 12.16
C TYR A 443 3.48 -28.61 11.50
N VAL A 444 2.34 -29.05 10.99
CA VAL A 444 2.15 -30.36 10.36
C VAL A 444 1.49 -30.12 9.01
N GLN A 445 2.23 -30.34 7.92
CA GLN A 445 1.66 -30.52 6.60
C GLN A 445 0.57 -31.60 6.69
N ARG A 446 -0.69 -31.20 6.51
CA ARG A 446 -1.74 -32.09 6.07
C ARG A 446 -2.49 -31.41 4.94
N ASP A 447 -2.69 -32.18 3.88
CA ASP A 447 -3.58 -31.85 2.79
C ASP A 447 -4.97 -31.50 3.37
N GLN A 448 -5.36 -30.21 3.27
CA GLN A 448 -6.65 -29.52 3.61
C GLN A 448 -6.76 -28.75 4.97
N PRO A 449 -7.57 -27.67 5.04
CA PRO A 449 -7.97 -26.66 4.04
C PRO A 449 -7.36 -25.27 4.35
N MET A 450 -7.55 -24.31 3.44
CA MET A 450 -7.26 -22.89 3.64
C MET A 450 -7.95 -22.34 4.91
N ASP A 451 -7.48 -21.19 5.42
CA ASP A 451 -8.15 -20.46 6.50
C ASP A 451 -9.67 -20.38 6.26
N PRO A 452 -10.51 -20.62 7.28
CA PRO A 452 -11.94 -20.71 7.07
C PRO A 452 -12.52 -19.37 6.59
N GLU A 453 -13.55 -19.44 5.75
CA GLU A 453 -14.19 -18.25 5.17
C GLU A 453 -14.66 -17.25 6.23
N TRP A 454 -15.13 -17.73 7.38
CA TRP A 454 -15.54 -16.85 8.48
C TRP A 454 -14.36 -16.11 9.13
N GLY A 455 -13.16 -16.70 9.13
CA GLY A 455 -11.94 -16.06 9.61
C GLY A 455 -11.48 -14.94 8.67
N ARG A 456 -11.58 -15.18 7.35
CA ARG A 456 -11.38 -14.14 6.32
C ARG A 456 -12.38 -13.00 6.50
N LEU A 457 -13.65 -13.31 6.70
CA LEU A 457 -14.70 -12.32 6.95
C LEU A 457 -14.42 -11.48 8.21
N LEU A 458 -13.98 -12.11 9.30
CA LEU A 458 -13.58 -11.40 10.53
C LEU A 458 -12.49 -10.37 10.22
N ALA A 459 -11.43 -10.79 9.51
CA ALA A 459 -10.33 -9.91 9.16
C ALA A 459 -10.76 -8.76 8.24
N GLN A 460 -11.56 -9.05 7.21
CA GLN A 460 -12.14 -8.04 6.31
C GLN A 460 -12.93 -6.99 7.09
N MET A 461 -13.74 -7.42 8.05
CA MET A 461 -14.52 -6.49 8.87
C MET A 461 -13.63 -5.64 9.77
N VAL A 462 -12.62 -6.22 10.43
CA VAL A 462 -11.69 -5.45 11.29
C VAL A 462 -10.94 -4.38 10.49
N LEU A 463 -10.45 -4.72 9.29
CA LEU A 463 -9.68 -3.80 8.45
C LEU A 463 -10.51 -2.68 7.80
N SER A 464 -11.83 -2.85 7.77
CA SER A 464 -12.78 -1.90 7.14
C SER A 464 -13.48 -0.98 8.15
N MET A 465 -13.06 -0.99 9.42
CA MET A 465 -13.66 -0.22 10.52
C MET A 465 -12.85 0.97 11.00
#